data_AF-A0A202DZK4-F1
#
_entry.id   AF-A0A202DZK4-F1
#
_cell.length_a   1.000
_cell.length_b   1.000
_cell.length_c   1.000
_cell.angle_alpha   90.00
_cell.angle_beta   90.00
_cell.angle_gamma   90.00
#
_symmetry.space_group_name_H-M   'P 1'
#
loop_
_entity.id
_entity.type
_entity.pdbx_description
1 polymer ?
#
loop_
_entity_poly.entity_id
_entity_poly.type
_entity_poly.pdbx_seq_one_letter_code
_entity_poly.pdbx_strand_id
1 'polypeptide(L)'
;MFKYLIILLFILNACNQTSKEPSPKVVKQQMVMAVMAIQSNLGAMQDSGYQAWTAQKAVDKLIPLLNTASQPITAQEKKYAQSGRGGIDLKYVKNNPTGANQIVLIADDDEQSIRVEGYGNDLETPIYTDEVQVSSY
;
A
#
# COMPACT_ATOMS: atom_id res chain seq x y z
N MET A 1 -28.52 51.68 26.91
CA MET A 1 -27.71 51.07 25.84
C MET A 1 -27.57 49.59 26.15
N PHE A 2 -27.99 48.74 25.22
CA PHE A 2 -28.01 47.27 25.32
C PHE A 2 -26.57 46.71 25.42
N LYS A 3 -26.21 45.85 26.39
CA LYS A 3 -26.56 44.43 26.60
C LYS A 3 -25.73 43.45 25.73
N TYR A 4 -24.96 42.62 26.44
CA TYR A 4 -24.37 41.31 26.10
C TYR A 4 -23.01 41.26 25.38
N LEU A 5 -21.96 41.07 26.19
CA LEU A 5 -20.68 40.49 25.82
C LEU A 5 -20.87 38.97 25.70
N ILE A 6 -20.95 38.45 24.47
CA ILE A 6 -21.00 37.02 24.19
C ILE A 6 -19.58 36.48 24.32
N ILE A 7 -19.29 35.80 25.43
CA ILE A 7 -18.10 34.95 25.56
C ILE A 7 -18.39 33.69 24.74
N LEU A 8 -17.86 33.67 23.52
CA LEU A 8 -17.86 32.50 22.65
C LEU A 8 -16.87 31.49 23.25
N LEU A 9 -17.35 30.62 24.14
CA LEU A 9 -16.60 29.42 24.54
C LEU A 9 -16.48 28.54 23.30
N PHE A 10 -15.30 28.57 22.68
CA PHE A 10 -14.84 27.52 21.79
C PHE A 10 -14.92 26.20 22.55
N ILE A 11 -15.97 25.42 22.29
CA ILE A 11 -15.94 23.98 22.48
C ILE A 11 -14.96 23.47 21.43
N LEU A 12 -13.67 23.56 21.76
CA LEU A 12 -12.65 22.67 21.24
C LEU A 12 -13.08 21.27 21.68
N ASN A 13 -13.96 20.67 20.88
CA ASN A 13 -13.99 19.24 20.73
C ASN A 13 -12.57 18.88 20.29
N ALA A 14 -11.73 18.61 21.29
CA ALA A 14 -10.58 17.78 21.15
C ALA A 14 -11.09 16.42 20.67
N CYS A 15 -11.42 16.34 19.39
CA CYS A 15 -11.30 15.14 18.59
C CYS A 15 -9.79 14.88 18.45
N ASN A 16 -9.13 14.73 19.61
CA ASN A 16 -7.80 14.18 19.74
C ASN A 16 -7.98 12.66 19.68
N GLN A 17 -8.62 12.18 18.60
CA GLN A 17 -8.37 10.83 18.14
C GLN A 17 -6.93 10.88 17.64
N THR A 18 -6.00 10.71 18.58
CA THR A 18 -4.62 10.38 18.26
C THR A 18 -4.71 9.11 17.46
N SER A 19 -4.75 9.27 16.14
CA SER A 19 -4.71 8.18 15.18
C SER A 19 -3.36 7.53 15.39
N LYS A 20 -3.29 6.56 16.31
CA LYS A 20 -2.08 5.79 16.52
C LYS A 20 -1.81 5.05 15.22
N GLU A 21 -0.68 5.35 14.61
CA GLU A 21 -0.26 4.69 13.38
C GLU A 21 -0.18 3.17 13.61
N PRO A 22 -0.52 2.36 12.60
CA PRO A 22 -0.40 0.90 12.71
C PRO A 22 1.04 0.50 13.02
N SER A 23 1.21 -0.54 13.84
CA SER A 23 2.55 -0.96 14.26
C SER A 23 3.41 -1.40 13.06
N PRO A 24 4.74 -1.15 13.07
CA PRO A 24 5.63 -1.57 11.99
C PRO A 24 5.55 -3.06 11.66
N LYS A 25 5.28 -3.91 12.66
CA LYS A 25 5.12 -5.36 12.47
C LYS A 25 3.90 -5.70 11.61
N VAL A 26 2.77 -5.02 11.83
CA VAL A 26 1.53 -5.24 11.07
C VAL A 26 1.69 -4.74 9.64
N VAL A 27 2.32 -3.57 9.47
CA VAL A 27 2.65 -3.02 8.14
C VAL A 27 3.52 -4.02 7.39
N LYS A 28 4.64 -4.47 7.98
CA LYS A 28 5.54 -5.46 7.36
C LYS A 28 4.80 -6.75 6.98
N GLN A 29 3.96 -7.29 7.86
CA GLN A 29 3.19 -8.51 7.57
C GLN A 29 2.25 -8.32 6.37
N GLN A 30 1.60 -7.15 6.26
CA GLN A 30 0.74 -6.86 5.11
C GLN A 30 1.53 -6.63 3.82
N MET A 31 2.72 -6.03 3.89
CA MET A 31 3.63 -5.92 2.74
C MET A 31 4.04 -7.31 2.22
N VAL A 32 4.34 -8.26 3.12
CA VAL A 32 4.62 -9.66 2.75
C VAL A 32 3.41 -10.30 2.04
N MET A 33 2.20 -10.10 2.55
CA MET A 33 0.99 -10.61 1.89
C MET A 33 0.76 -9.97 0.50
N ALA A 34 1.07 -8.69 0.35
CA ALA A 34 1.00 -7.98 -0.92
C ALA A 34 1.97 -8.58 -1.96
N VAL A 35 3.18 -8.96 -1.54
CA VAL A 35 4.17 -9.62 -2.41
C VAL A 35 3.68 -11.00 -2.85
N MET A 36 3.10 -11.80 -1.94
CA MET A 36 2.50 -13.08 -2.32
C MET A 36 1.36 -12.90 -3.33
N ALA A 37 0.56 -11.83 -3.20
CA ALA A 37 -0.46 -11.51 -4.19
C ALA A 37 0.14 -11.14 -5.55
N ILE A 38 1.25 -10.38 -5.58
CA ILE A 38 2.00 -10.08 -6.81
C ILE A 38 2.49 -11.36 -7.47
N GLN A 39 3.16 -12.25 -6.74
CA GLN A 39 3.65 -13.54 -7.23
C GLN A 39 2.53 -14.41 -7.80
N SER A 40 1.41 -14.51 -7.10
CA SER A 40 0.24 -15.27 -7.55
C SER A 40 -0.33 -14.73 -8.88
N ASN A 41 -0.45 -13.40 -9.00
CA ASN A 41 -0.92 -12.78 -10.25
C ASN A 41 0.08 -12.96 -11.39
N LEU A 42 1.39 -12.87 -11.13
CA LEU A 42 2.41 -13.14 -12.13
C LEU A 42 2.37 -14.60 -12.61
N GLY A 43 2.17 -15.56 -11.71
CA GLY A 43 1.96 -16.96 -12.08
C GLY A 43 0.75 -17.13 -13.01
N ALA A 44 -0.39 -16.55 -12.64
CA ALA A 44 -1.59 -16.59 -13.48
C ALA A 44 -1.39 -15.91 -14.86
N MET A 45 -0.55 -14.87 -14.94
CA MET A 45 -0.21 -14.20 -16.19
C MET A 45 0.68 -15.08 -17.08
N GLN A 46 1.59 -15.86 -16.50
CA GLN A 46 2.45 -16.82 -17.22
C GLN A 46 1.63 -17.99 -17.78
N ASP A 47 0.68 -18.51 -17.00
CA ASP A 47 -0.19 -19.62 -17.42
C ASP A 47 -1.13 -19.27 -18.58
N SER A 48 -1.27 -17.98 -18.93
CA SER A 48 -2.12 -17.52 -20.05
C SER A 48 -1.54 -17.79 -21.46
N GLY A 49 -0.32 -18.33 -21.55
CA GLY A 49 0.12 -19.22 -22.62
C GLY A 49 0.57 -18.63 -23.95
N TYR A 50 0.45 -17.32 -24.21
CA TYR A 50 0.79 -16.75 -25.53
C TYR A 50 1.45 -15.38 -25.53
N GLN A 51 1.66 -14.76 -24.37
CA GLN A 51 2.25 -13.42 -24.27
C GLN A 51 3.57 -13.49 -23.52
N ALA A 52 4.67 -13.11 -24.19
CA ALA A 52 5.92 -12.79 -23.50
C ALA A 52 5.70 -11.54 -22.65
N TRP A 53 5.86 -11.68 -21.34
CA TRP A 53 5.73 -10.59 -20.38
C TRP A 53 7.10 -10.00 -20.12
N THR A 54 7.31 -8.74 -20.49
CA THR A 54 8.41 -7.97 -19.94
C THR A 54 8.03 -7.52 -18.53
N ALA A 55 9.01 -7.27 -17.67
CA ALA A 55 8.76 -6.72 -16.34
C ALA A 55 7.93 -5.44 -16.40
N GLN A 56 8.22 -4.58 -17.39
CA GLN A 56 7.48 -3.33 -17.58
C GLN A 56 6.00 -3.57 -17.89
N LYS A 57 5.69 -4.49 -18.82
CA LYS A 57 4.31 -4.85 -19.15
C LYS A 57 3.59 -5.50 -17.98
N ALA A 58 4.30 -6.31 -17.19
CA ALA A 58 3.75 -6.94 -16.00
C ALA A 58 3.38 -5.89 -14.95
N VAL A 59 4.26 -4.94 -14.63
CA VAL A 59 3.98 -3.83 -13.70
C VAL A 59 2.78 -2.99 -14.15
N ASP A 60 2.74 -2.60 -15.43
CA ASP A 60 1.66 -1.77 -15.97
C ASP A 60 0.29 -2.48 -15.90
N LYS A 61 0.28 -3.82 -15.92
CA LYS A 61 -0.94 -4.63 -15.76
C LYS A 61 -1.30 -4.88 -14.30
N LEU A 62 -0.31 -5.13 -13.45
CA LEU A 62 -0.49 -5.46 -12.03
C LEU A 62 -1.01 -4.29 -11.22
N ILE A 63 -0.47 -3.09 -11.40
CA ILE A 63 -0.87 -1.90 -10.61
C ILE A 63 -2.39 -1.66 -10.63
N PRO A 64 -3.06 -1.56 -11.80
CA PRO A 64 -4.50 -1.35 -11.81
C PRO A 64 -5.27 -2.56 -11.27
N LEU A 65 -4.80 -3.79 -11.52
CA LEU A 65 -5.42 -5.02 -11.03
C LEU A 65 -5.42 -5.07 -9.50
N LEU A 66 -4.26 -4.84 -8.89
CA LEU A 66 -4.05 -4.89 -7.44
C LEU A 66 -4.76 -3.73 -6.73
N ASN A 67 -4.73 -2.52 -7.29
CA ASN A 67 -5.49 -1.39 -6.75
C ASN A 67 -7.02 -1.59 -6.88
N THR A 68 -7.50 -2.31 -7.90
CA THR A 68 -8.93 -2.64 -8.03
C THR A 68 -9.35 -3.74 -7.04
N ALA A 69 -8.49 -4.74 -6.86
CA ALA A 69 -8.72 -5.82 -5.90
C ALA A 69 -8.63 -5.36 -4.44
N SER A 70 -7.84 -4.30 -4.18
CA SER A 70 -7.72 -3.68 -2.87
C SER A 70 -9.00 -2.91 -2.55
N GLN A 71 -9.90 -3.53 -1.81
CA GLN A 71 -11.06 -2.83 -1.25
C GLN A 71 -10.58 -1.82 -0.20
N PRO A 72 -11.12 -0.59 -0.18
CA PRO A 72 -10.80 0.36 0.88
C PRO A 72 -11.22 -0.22 2.23
N ILE A 73 -10.30 -0.26 3.18
CA ILE A 73 -10.58 -0.77 4.53
C ILE A 73 -11.68 0.07 5.21
N THR A 74 -12.59 -0.61 5.89
CA THR A 74 -13.70 0.01 6.62
C THR A 74 -13.20 0.88 7.76
N ALA A 75 -14.01 1.83 8.23
CA ALA A 75 -13.68 2.65 9.39
C ALA A 75 -13.43 1.81 10.66
N GLN A 76 -14.03 0.63 10.75
CA GLN A 76 -13.85 -0.30 11.87
C GLN A 76 -12.50 -1.04 11.77
N GLU A 77 -12.09 -1.47 10.57
CA GLU A 77 -10.76 -2.05 10.34
C GLU A 77 -9.65 -1.03 10.58
N LYS A 78 -9.84 0.24 10.20
CA LYS A 78 -8.91 1.33 10.54
C LYS A 78 -8.70 1.46 12.05
N LYS A 79 -9.76 1.34 12.86
CA LYS A 79 -9.65 1.36 14.32
C LYS A 79 -8.92 0.13 14.86
N TYR A 80 -9.11 -1.04 14.26
CA TYR A 80 -8.39 -2.25 14.64
C TYR A 80 -6.93 -2.28 14.17
N ALA A 81 -6.58 -1.55 13.10
CA ALA A 81 -5.19 -1.40 12.67
C ALA A 81 -4.33 -0.79 13.79
N GLN A 82 -4.91 0.10 14.59
CA GLN A 82 -4.26 0.72 15.75
C GLN A 82 -3.99 -0.25 16.90
N SER A 83 -4.76 -1.35 17.00
CA SER A 83 -4.54 -2.44 17.96
C SER A 83 -3.81 -3.64 17.34
N GLY A 84 -3.33 -3.50 16.11
CA GLY A 84 -2.63 -4.51 15.34
C GLY A 84 -3.49 -5.69 14.88
N ARG A 85 -4.82 -5.50 14.84
CA ARG A 85 -5.81 -6.51 14.45
C ARG A 85 -6.58 -6.15 13.17
N GLY A 86 -6.30 -5.00 12.55
CA GLY A 86 -6.97 -4.50 11.35
C GLY A 86 -6.05 -4.31 10.15
N GLY A 87 -6.65 -4.21 8.96
CA GLY A 87 -5.98 -3.95 7.69
C GLY A 87 -5.40 -2.53 7.57
N ILE A 88 -4.45 -2.32 6.67
CA ILE A 88 -4.01 -0.99 6.21
C ILE A 88 -4.45 -0.80 4.76
N ASP A 89 -4.70 0.45 4.37
CA ASP A 89 -5.00 0.79 2.98
C ASP A 89 -3.68 0.80 2.21
N LEU A 90 -3.42 -0.28 1.46
CA LEU A 90 -2.24 -0.40 0.62
C LEU A 90 -2.54 0.10 -0.78
N LYS A 91 -1.67 0.97 -1.28
CA LYS A 91 -1.70 1.41 -2.69
C LYS A 91 -0.47 0.90 -3.42
N TYR A 92 -0.68 0.48 -4.66
CA TYR A 92 0.38 0.03 -5.55
C TYR A 92 0.74 1.15 -6.51
N VAL A 93 2.02 1.49 -6.59
CA VAL A 93 2.55 2.58 -7.43
C VAL A 93 3.80 2.14 -8.18
N LYS A 94 4.19 2.93 -9.18
CA LYS A 94 5.33 2.65 -10.07
C LYS A 94 6.54 3.49 -9.70
N ASN A 95 7.72 2.87 -9.67
CA ASN A 95 9.05 3.48 -9.55
C ASN A 95 9.38 4.19 -8.22
N ASN A 96 8.48 5.02 -7.68
CA ASN A 96 8.77 5.82 -6.48
C ASN A 96 7.55 5.86 -5.54
N PRO A 97 7.79 5.92 -4.22
CA PRO A 97 6.73 6.17 -3.26
C PRO A 97 6.20 7.61 -3.41
N THR A 98 4.89 7.76 -3.29
CA THR A 98 4.15 9.04 -3.38
C THR A 98 3.34 9.35 -2.12
N GLY A 99 3.31 8.42 -1.17
CA GLY A 99 2.56 8.55 0.06
C GLY A 99 2.75 7.34 0.96
N ALA A 100 2.14 7.40 2.14
CA ALA A 100 2.28 6.37 3.15
C ALA A 100 1.62 5.03 2.76
N ASN A 101 2.15 3.94 3.31
CA ASN A 101 1.62 2.57 3.18
C ASN A 101 1.47 2.16 1.70
N GLN A 102 2.57 2.26 0.96
CA GLN A 102 2.60 1.95 -0.47
C GLN A 102 3.49 0.76 -0.77
N ILE A 103 3.09 0.01 -1.80
CA ILE A 103 3.93 -0.95 -2.50
C ILE A 103 4.40 -0.29 -3.79
N VAL A 104 5.71 -0.12 -3.94
CA VAL A 104 6.33 0.37 -5.15
C VAL A 104 6.79 -0.84 -5.96
N LEU A 105 6.36 -0.92 -7.22
CA LEU A 105 6.87 -1.89 -8.18
C LEU A 105 7.84 -1.20 -9.14
N ILE A 106 9.03 -1.75 -9.24
CA ILE A 106 10.12 -1.26 -10.10
C ILE A 106 10.44 -2.39 -11.07
N ALA A 107 10.15 -2.18 -12.35
CA ALA A 107 10.44 -3.14 -13.40
C ALA A 107 11.92 -3.09 -13.78
N ASP A 108 12.53 -4.26 -13.91
CA ASP A 108 13.84 -4.47 -14.53
C ASP A 108 13.65 -5.41 -15.72
N ASP A 109 13.60 -4.85 -16.93
CA ASP A 109 13.44 -5.63 -18.16
C ASP A 109 14.74 -6.36 -18.55
N ASP A 110 15.91 -5.92 -18.08
CA ASP A 110 17.18 -6.57 -18.39
C ASP A 110 17.34 -7.85 -17.56
N GLU A 111 16.97 -7.77 -16.28
CA GLU A 111 17.00 -8.91 -15.35
C GLU A 111 15.70 -9.73 -15.36
N GLN A 112 14.69 -9.31 -16.15
CA GLN A 112 13.36 -9.92 -16.19
C GLN A 112 12.75 -10.06 -14.79
N SER A 113 12.88 -9.01 -13.98
CA SER A 113 12.48 -9.03 -12.57
C SER A 113 11.68 -7.78 -12.21
N ILE A 114 10.94 -7.87 -11.11
CA ILE A 114 10.25 -6.73 -10.51
C ILE A 114 10.76 -6.64 -9.08
N ARG A 115 11.46 -5.55 -8.77
CA ARG A 115 11.77 -5.18 -7.39
C ARG A 115 10.52 -4.60 -6.73
N VAL A 116 10.17 -5.14 -5.58
CA VAL A 116 9.00 -4.77 -4.79
C VAL A 116 9.47 -4.13 -3.50
N GLU A 117 9.08 -2.89 -3.27
CA GLU A 117 9.46 -2.12 -2.08
C GLU A 117 8.22 -1.68 -1.31
N GLY A 118 8.17 -2.00 -0.02
CA GLY A 118 7.08 -1.63 0.88
C GLY A 118 7.47 -0.45 1.76
N TYR A 119 6.78 0.67 1.60
CA TYR A 119 7.00 1.91 2.34
C TYR A 119 5.91 2.13 3.38
N GLY A 120 6.32 2.52 4.60
CA GLY A 120 5.41 2.95 5.66
C GLY A 120 5.12 4.44 5.55
N ASN A 121 5.16 5.17 6.67
CA ASN A 121 5.03 6.63 6.67
C ASN A 121 6.35 7.32 6.30
N ASP A 122 7.48 6.67 6.59
CA ASP A 122 8.79 7.08 6.09
C ASP A 122 8.94 6.59 4.63
N LEU A 123 9.23 7.53 3.74
CA LEU A 123 9.37 7.29 2.30
C LEU A 123 10.83 7.23 1.85
N GLU A 124 11.78 7.48 2.75
CA GLU A 124 13.20 7.46 2.41
C GLU A 124 13.75 6.02 2.44
N THR A 125 13.28 5.21 3.39
CA THR A 125 13.77 3.83 3.58
C THR A 125 12.63 2.83 3.45
N PRO A 126 12.71 1.83 2.55
CA PRO A 126 11.73 0.77 2.48
C PRO A 126 11.80 -0.11 3.74
N ILE A 127 10.63 -0.46 4.29
CA ILE A 127 10.49 -1.37 5.43
C ILE A 127 10.63 -2.83 4.98
N TYR A 128 10.39 -3.07 3.69
CA TYR A 128 10.46 -4.36 3.04
C TYR A 128 10.97 -4.19 1.60
N THR A 129 11.86 -5.08 1.17
CA THR A 129 12.34 -5.16 -0.21
C THR A 129 12.42 -6.62 -0.59
N ASP A 130 11.95 -6.93 -1.79
CA ASP A 130 12.03 -8.27 -2.37
C ASP A 130 12.09 -8.17 -3.89
N GLU A 131 12.45 -9.26 -4.53
CA GLU A 131 12.53 -9.34 -5.98
C GLU A 131 11.68 -10.50 -6.49
N VAL A 132 10.85 -10.21 -7.48
CA VAL A 132 9.96 -11.20 -8.08
C VAL A 132 10.31 -11.36 -9.54
N GLN A 133 10.68 -12.59 -9.90
CA GLN A 133 11.04 -12.94 -11.27
C GLN A 133 9.80 -12.94 -12.17
N VAL A 134 9.94 -12.34 -13.35
CA VAL A 134 8.96 -12.36 -14.42
C VAL A 134 9.48 -13.37 -15.43
N SER A 135 8.83 -14.53 -15.53
CA SER A 135 9.27 -15.57 -16.45
C SER A 135 9.30 -15.04 -17.89
N SER A 136 10.49 -14.95 -18.46
CA SER A 136 10.73 -15.01 -19.89
C SER A 136 10.97 -16.48 -20.24
N TYR A 137 10.20 -17.01 -21.19
CA TYR A 137 10.38 -18.36 -21.74
C TYR A 137 11.85 -18.75 -21.95
#